data_AF-A0A1I8MFM3-F1
#
_entry.id   AF-A0A1I8MFM3-F1
#
_cell.length_a   1.000
_cell.length_b   1.000
_cell.length_c   1.000
_cell.angle_alpha   90.00
_cell.angle_beta   90.00
_cell.angle_gamma   90.00
#
_symmetry.space_group_name_H-M   'P 1'
#
loop_
_entity.id
_entity.type
_entity.pdbx_description
1 polymer ?
#
loop_
_entity_poly.entity_id
_entity_poly.type
_entity_poly.pdbx_seq_one_letter_code
_entity_poly.pdbx_strand_id
1 'polypeptide(L)'
;WDETHFGKMGSWYINRTFFFDVHPPLGKMLIALSGYLTGYDGKFAFEKPGDKYNETNFQGMRYFCTTLGALIIPMAFDIVHDMTHSLEAAIVAAFFLIFDVGVLTLNQYILLDPILLFFMVSSVWGMVKVSKFTVSGLSFTIKWWSYLFFTGTALACTISVKFVGLFVVLLVGLHTIYEIWCILGDLEKPIKETLNQIGCRSVALIIWPIFLYLTFFYIHLNILNHSGNGDGFYSSAFQSRLIGNSLYNASMPRNVAFGSMVSIKNHKTGGGYLHSHLHLYPKGVGSQQQQVIANKNTKI
;
A
#
# COMPACT_ATOMS: atom_id res chain seq x y z
N TRP A 1 -7.44 -1.57 -18.51
CA TRP A 1 -8.45 -1.92 -17.50
C TRP A 1 -8.20 -1.10 -16.24
N ASP A 2 -7.22 -1.43 -15.39
CA ASP A 2 -6.97 -0.67 -14.14
C ASP A 2 -5.88 0.41 -14.20
N GLU A 3 -5.16 0.53 -15.32
CA GLU A 3 -4.19 1.61 -15.53
C GLU A 3 -4.83 3.01 -15.42
N THR A 4 -6.12 3.13 -15.75
CA THR A 4 -6.87 4.38 -15.51
C THR A 4 -6.95 4.72 -14.03
N HIS A 5 -7.20 3.73 -13.17
CA HIS A 5 -7.29 3.94 -11.72
C HIS A 5 -5.93 4.30 -11.12
N PHE A 6 -4.90 3.50 -11.36
CA PHE A 6 -3.58 3.72 -10.74
C PHE A 6 -2.80 4.87 -11.36
N GLY A 7 -2.96 5.10 -12.67
CA GLY A 7 -2.44 6.30 -13.34
C GLY A 7 -3.04 7.58 -12.75
N LYS A 8 -4.37 7.61 -12.57
CA LYS A 8 -5.06 8.74 -11.92
C LYS A 8 -4.58 9.00 -10.50
N MET A 9 -4.37 7.93 -9.72
CA MET A 9 -3.79 8.05 -8.38
C MET A 9 -2.36 8.58 -8.42
N GLY A 10 -1.55 8.16 -9.40
CA GLY A 10 -0.23 8.73 -9.67
C GLY A 10 -0.28 10.24 -9.91
N SER A 11 -1.22 10.69 -10.76
CA SER A 11 -1.48 12.12 -11.00
C SER A 11 -1.83 12.87 -9.72
N TRP A 12 -2.67 12.29 -8.86
CA TRP A 12 -3.05 12.91 -7.60
C TRP A 12 -1.90 13.10 -6.62
N TYR A 13 -0.93 12.17 -6.57
CA TYR A 13 0.29 12.36 -5.78
C TYR A 13 1.16 13.50 -6.31
N ILE A 14 1.33 13.60 -7.64
CA ILE A 14 2.12 14.66 -8.26
C ILE A 14 1.47 16.02 -8.01
N ASN A 15 0.15 16.10 -8.16
CA ASN A 15 -0.64 17.30 -7.88
C ASN A 15 -0.90 17.55 -6.39
N ARG A 16 -0.46 16.63 -5.51
CA ARG A 16 -0.67 16.67 -4.06
C ARG A 16 -2.14 16.74 -3.61
N THR A 17 -3.07 16.28 -4.46
CA THR A 17 -4.51 16.31 -4.21
C THR A 17 -4.95 15.07 -3.44
N PHE A 18 -5.59 15.27 -2.29
CA PHE A 18 -6.02 14.19 -1.43
C PHE A 18 -7.11 13.31 -2.07
N PHE A 19 -6.97 12.00 -1.92
CA PHE A 19 -7.92 11.02 -2.41
C PHE A 19 -8.05 9.86 -1.41
N PHE A 20 -9.18 9.16 -1.49
CA PHE A 20 -9.43 7.96 -0.70
C PHE A 20 -9.32 6.72 -1.59
N ASP A 21 -8.64 5.69 -1.12
CA ASP A 21 -8.58 4.40 -1.79
C ASP A 21 -8.46 3.25 -0.78
N VAL A 22 -8.90 2.06 -1.19
CA VAL A 22 -8.90 0.84 -0.37
C VAL A 22 -7.50 0.26 -0.15
N HIS A 23 -6.58 0.48 -1.09
CA HIS A 23 -5.24 -0.07 -1.02
C HIS A 23 -4.28 0.85 -0.25
N PRO A 24 -3.33 0.29 0.51
CA PRO A 24 -2.24 1.05 1.11
C PRO A 24 -1.42 1.86 0.07
N PRO A 25 -0.66 2.88 0.52
CA PRO A 25 -0.22 3.95 -0.39
C PRO A 25 1.05 3.64 -1.19
N LEU A 26 1.91 2.71 -0.76
CA LEU A 26 3.29 2.59 -1.26
C LEU A 26 3.35 2.35 -2.76
N GLY A 27 2.58 1.40 -3.29
CA GLY A 27 2.66 1.08 -4.72
C GLY A 27 2.28 2.28 -5.60
N LYS A 28 1.26 3.04 -5.21
CA LYS A 28 0.84 4.26 -5.93
C LYS A 28 1.86 5.38 -5.77
N MET A 29 2.48 5.52 -4.59
CA MET A 29 3.58 6.48 -4.39
C MET A 29 4.78 6.16 -5.27
N LEU A 30 5.13 4.89 -5.44
CA LEU A 30 6.22 4.45 -6.33
C LEU A 30 5.89 4.71 -7.81
N ILE A 31 4.64 4.46 -8.23
CA ILE A 31 4.17 4.84 -9.57
C ILE A 31 4.26 6.36 -9.77
N ALA A 32 3.81 7.15 -8.81
CA ALA A 32 3.92 8.60 -8.87
C ALA A 32 5.38 9.08 -8.93
N LEU A 33 6.25 8.47 -8.12
CA LEU A 33 7.68 8.77 -8.08
C LEU A 33 8.35 8.48 -9.42
N SER A 34 8.09 7.31 -10.02
CA SER A 34 8.63 6.96 -11.33
C SER A 34 8.14 7.90 -12.44
N GLY A 35 6.86 8.29 -12.41
CA GLY A 35 6.34 9.32 -13.30
C GLY A 35 7.04 10.67 -13.12
N TYR A 36 7.16 11.14 -11.88
CA TYR A 36 7.79 12.42 -11.56
C TYR A 36 9.26 12.47 -12.03
N LEU A 37 10.03 11.40 -11.78
CA LEU A 37 11.44 11.30 -12.19
C LEU A 37 11.63 11.24 -13.72
N THR A 38 10.60 10.81 -14.45
CA THR A 38 10.64 10.68 -15.92
C THR A 38 9.93 11.82 -16.65
N GLY A 39 9.53 12.87 -15.93
CA GLY A 39 8.97 14.09 -16.51
C GLY A 39 7.46 14.02 -16.79
N TYR A 40 6.71 13.15 -16.11
CA TYR A 40 5.26 13.19 -16.11
C TYR A 40 4.75 14.33 -15.21
N ASP A 41 3.86 15.17 -15.74
CA ASP A 41 3.42 16.40 -15.08
C ASP A 41 2.10 16.27 -14.28
N GLY A 42 1.50 15.06 -14.24
CA GLY A 42 0.29 14.82 -13.47
C GLY A 42 -1.01 15.36 -14.11
N LYS A 43 -0.98 15.87 -15.35
CA LYS A 43 -2.17 16.48 -15.98
C LYS A 43 -3.06 15.50 -16.73
N PHE A 44 -2.55 14.34 -17.10
CA PHE A 44 -3.36 13.35 -17.83
C PHE A 44 -4.43 12.78 -16.90
N ALA A 45 -5.69 12.83 -17.35
CA ALA A 45 -6.85 12.59 -16.51
C ALA A 45 -7.14 11.10 -16.23
N PHE A 46 -6.65 10.20 -17.10
CA PHE A 46 -6.89 8.75 -17.03
C PHE A 46 -8.38 8.42 -16.83
N GLU A 47 -9.24 8.92 -17.72
CA GLU A 47 -10.71 8.78 -17.56
C GLU A 47 -11.22 7.41 -17.98
N LYS A 48 -10.87 6.96 -19.19
CA LYS A 48 -11.38 5.70 -19.74
C LYS A 48 -10.29 4.88 -20.45
N PRO A 49 -10.42 3.54 -20.45
CA PRO A 49 -9.54 2.69 -21.26
C PRO A 49 -9.62 3.08 -22.74
N GLY A 50 -8.47 3.18 -23.39
CA GLY A 50 -8.35 3.54 -24.81
C GLY A 50 -8.09 5.02 -25.08
N ASP A 51 -8.04 5.87 -24.06
CA ASP A 51 -7.61 7.26 -24.21
C ASP A 51 -6.17 7.32 -24.76
N LYS A 52 -5.97 8.14 -25.80
CA LYS A 52 -4.65 8.33 -26.40
C LYS A 52 -3.82 9.26 -25.51
N TYR A 53 -2.62 8.81 -25.17
CA TYR A 53 -1.70 9.56 -24.31
C TYR A 53 -1.09 10.80 -24.97
N ASN A 54 -1.18 10.95 -26.30
CA ASN A 54 -0.62 12.08 -27.05
C ASN A 54 0.84 12.37 -26.61
N GLU A 55 1.14 13.60 -26.18
CA GLU A 55 2.48 14.04 -25.71
C GLU A 55 2.74 13.77 -24.22
N THR A 56 1.96 12.89 -23.58
CA THR A 56 2.10 12.58 -22.16
C THR A 56 3.27 11.61 -21.93
N ASN A 57 4.18 11.95 -21.02
CA ASN A 57 5.32 11.09 -20.63
C ASN A 57 4.92 9.97 -19.64
N PHE A 58 4.01 9.07 -20.02
CA PHE A 58 3.55 7.96 -19.16
C PHE A 58 4.51 6.75 -19.16
N GLN A 59 5.43 6.67 -20.13
CA GLN A 59 6.25 5.48 -20.37
C GLN A 59 7.14 5.14 -19.18
N GLY A 60 7.63 6.14 -18.43
CA GLY A 60 8.45 5.91 -17.25
C GLY A 60 7.76 5.11 -16.15
N MET A 61 6.45 5.31 -15.97
CA MET A 61 5.65 4.50 -15.03
C MET A 61 5.55 3.04 -15.47
N ARG A 62 5.40 2.80 -16.79
CA ARG A 62 5.39 1.44 -17.34
C ARG A 62 6.75 0.78 -17.24
N TYR A 63 7.83 1.48 -17.61
CA TYR A 63 9.19 0.96 -17.46
C TYR A 63 9.51 0.58 -16.01
N PHE A 64 9.04 1.36 -15.05
CA PHE A 64 9.18 1.02 -13.63
C PHE A 64 8.46 -0.30 -13.28
N CYS A 65 7.19 -0.44 -13.66
CA CYS A 65 6.42 -1.67 -13.44
C CYS A 65 7.06 -2.88 -14.13
N THR A 66 7.49 -2.72 -15.39
CA THR A 66 8.15 -3.76 -16.17
C THR A 66 9.51 -4.15 -15.57
N THR A 67 10.28 -3.19 -15.06
CA THR A 67 11.58 -3.45 -14.42
C THR A 67 11.40 -4.27 -13.15
N LEU A 68 10.48 -3.87 -12.26
CA LEU A 68 10.18 -4.64 -11.06
C LEU A 68 9.64 -6.04 -11.39
N GLY A 69 8.77 -6.12 -12.40
CA GLY A 69 8.26 -7.38 -12.93
C GLY A 69 9.36 -8.30 -13.47
N ALA A 70 10.35 -7.74 -14.17
CA ALA A 70 11.48 -8.50 -14.71
C ALA A 70 12.42 -9.02 -13.61
N LEU A 71 12.60 -8.26 -12.53
CA LEU A 71 13.43 -8.67 -11.38
C LEU A 71 12.84 -9.86 -10.60
N ILE A 72 11.56 -10.17 -10.77
CA ILE A 72 10.94 -11.38 -10.19
C ILE A 72 11.66 -12.65 -10.67
N ILE A 73 12.03 -12.69 -11.95
CA ILE A 73 12.60 -13.88 -12.61
C ILE A 73 13.93 -14.31 -11.97
N PRO A 74 14.96 -13.45 -11.86
CA PRO A 74 16.22 -13.86 -11.23
C PRO A 74 16.05 -14.18 -9.74
N MET A 75 15.13 -13.53 -9.03
CA MET A 75 14.84 -13.88 -7.63
C MET A 75 14.20 -15.27 -7.52
N ALA A 76 13.25 -15.60 -8.40
CA ALA A 76 12.63 -16.92 -8.43
C ALA A 76 13.62 -18.03 -8.79
N PHE A 77 14.52 -17.77 -9.73
CA PHE A 77 15.64 -18.67 -10.04
C PHE A 77 16.47 -18.96 -8.78
N ASP A 78 16.89 -17.91 -8.07
CA ASP A 78 17.75 -18.05 -6.89
C ASP A 78 17.03 -18.71 -5.70
N ILE A 79 15.71 -18.45 -5.54
CA ILE A 79 14.85 -19.18 -4.58
C ILE A 79 14.91 -20.68 -4.85
N VAL A 80 14.61 -21.11 -6.09
CA VAL A 80 14.53 -22.53 -6.43
C VAL A 80 15.90 -23.18 -6.36
N HIS A 81 16.96 -22.47 -6.76
CA HIS A 81 18.33 -22.95 -6.64
C HIS A 81 18.72 -23.19 -5.18
N ASP A 82 18.41 -22.26 -4.27
CA ASP A 82 18.72 -22.40 -2.85
C ASP A 82 17.89 -23.48 -2.15
N MET A 83 16.65 -23.72 -2.60
CA MET A 83 15.78 -24.74 -2.01
C MET A 83 16.07 -26.16 -2.51
N THR A 84 16.49 -26.32 -3.78
CA THR A 84 16.66 -27.64 -4.41
C THR A 84 18.11 -28.05 -4.63
N HIS A 85 19.04 -27.10 -4.55
CA HIS A 85 20.45 -27.25 -4.94
C HIS A 85 20.66 -27.76 -6.38
N SER A 86 19.64 -27.68 -7.24
CA SER A 86 19.68 -28.12 -8.62
C SER A 86 19.63 -26.93 -9.57
N LEU A 87 20.62 -26.83 -10.46
CA LEU A 87 20.66 -25.81 -11.50
C LEU A 87 19.52 -26.02 -12.51
N GLU A 88 19.27 -27.26 -12.91
CA GLU A 88 18.23 -27.61 -13.88
C GLU A 88 16.83 -27.21 -13.38
N ALA A 89 16.53 -27.48 -12.11
CA ALA A 89 15.25 -27.10 -11.51
C ALA A 89 15.06 -25.57 -11.48
N ALA A 90 16.12 -24.83 -11.17
CA ALA A 90 16.11 -23.37 -11.15
C ALA A 90 15.91 -22.78 -12.56
N ILE A 91 16.58 -23.33 -13.58
CA ILE A 91 16.41 -22.92 -14.98
C ILE A 91 14.97 -23.16 -15.43
N VAL A 92 14.42 -24.34 -15.15
CA VAL A 92 13.03 -24.68 -15.52
C VAL A 92 12.03 -23.74 -14.85
N ALA A 93 12.21 -23.43 -13.57
CA ALA A 93 11.35 -22.48 -12.86
C ALA A 93 11.41 -21.07 -13.45
N ALA A 94 12.61 -20.57 -13.76
CA ALA A 94 12.79 -19.28 -14.41
C ALA A 94 12.17 -19.25 -15.81
N PHE A 95 12.33 -20.33 -16.58
CA PHE A 95 11.74 -20.49 -17.90
C PHE A 95 10.21 -20.41 -17.85
N PHE A 96 9.57 -21.12 -16.92
CA PHE A 96 8.12 -21.03 -16.76
C PHE A 96 7.64 -19.61 -16.45
N LEU A 97 8.35 -18.86 -15.63
CA LEU A 97 7.98 -17.48 -15.31
C LEU A 97 8.23 -16.50 -16.46
N ILE A 98 9.30 -16.68 -17.24
CA ILE A 98 9.61 -15.84 -18.41
C ILE A 98 8.51 -15.97 -19.48
N PHE A 99 8.04 -17.19 -19.72
CA PHE A 99 7.04 -17.49 -20.75
C PHE A 99 5.61 -17.51 -20.22
N ASP A 100 5.37 -17.10 -18.97
CA ASP A 100 4.04 -16.96 -18.42
C ASP A 100 3.35 -15.71 -19.01
N VAL A 101 2.28 -15.95 -19.78
CA VAL A 101 1.51 -14.89 -20.44
C VAL A 101 0.86 -13.95 -19.44
N GLY A 102 0.47 -14.43 -18.26
CA GLY A 102 -0.13 -13.62 -17.20
C GLY A 102 0.84 -12.61 -16.63
N VAL A 103 2.05 -13.06 -16.25
CA VAL A 103 3.13 -12.20 -15.74
C VAL A 103 3.52 -11.16 -16.79
N LEU A 104 3.73 -11.56 -18.04
CA LEU A 104 4.05 -10.64 -19.14
C LEU A 104 2.96 -9.59 -19.35
N THR A 105 1.69 -10.01 -19.32
CA THR A 105 0.55 -9.11 -19.54
C THR A 105 0.40 -8.10 -18.40
N LEU A 106 0.63 -8.49 -17.15
CA LEU A 106 0.52 -7.57 -16.01
C LEU A 106 1.70 -6.58 -15.95
N ASN A 107 2.91 -7.02 -16.29
CA ASN A 107 4.14 -6.23 -16.13
C ASN A 107 4.25 -5.04 -17.10
N GLN A 108 3.53 -5.05 -18.22
CA GLN A 108 3.60 -3.98 -19.24
C GLN A 108 2.73 -2.76 -18.94
N TYR A 109 1.81 -2.84 -17.98
CA TYR A 109 0.86 -1.77 -17.66
C TYR A 109 1.18 -1.10 -16.32
N ILE A 110 0.63 0.11 -16.12
CA ILE A 110 0.74 0.84 -14.85
C ILE A 110 -0.25 0.20 -13.85
N LEU A 111 0.20 -0.87 -13.21
CA LEU A 111 -0.58 -1.65 -12.26
C LEU A 111 0.15 -1.76 -10.91
N LEU A 112 -0.60 -2.03 -9.84
CA LEU A 112 0.00 -2.34 -8.55
C LEU A 112 0.54 -3.78 -8.50
N ASP A 113 0.03 -4.68 -9.33
CA ASP A 113 0.35 -6.10 -9.26
C ASP A 113 1.83 -6.43 -9.55
N PRO A 114 2.53 -5.81 -10.53
CA PRO A 114 3.98 -6.03 -10.71
C PRO A 114 4.79 -5.63 -9.48
N ILE A 115 4.42 -4.51 -8.84
CA ILE A 115 5.07 -4.01 -7.62
C ILE A 115 4.79 -4.95 -6.44
N LEU A 116 3.55 -5.41 -6.31
CA LEU A 116 3.14 -6.37 -5.28
C LEU A 116 3.89 -7.69 -5.44
N LEU A 117 3.89 -8.28 -6.64
CA LEU A 117 4.58 -9.53 -6.95
C LEU A 117 6.08 -9.43 -6.69
N PHE A 118 6.71 -8.31 -7.07
CA PHE A 118 8.10 -8.05 -6.76
C PHE A 118 8.39 -8.12 -5.26
N PHE A 119 7.62 -7.41 -4.42
CA PHE A 119 7.84 -7.43 -2.98
C PHE A 119 7.46 -8.77 -2.32
N MET A 120 6.43 -9.46 -2.84
CA MET A 120 6.07 -10.82 -2.39
C MET A 120 7.21 -11.80 -2.64
N VAL A 121 7.75 -11.83 -3.86
CA VAL A 121 8.87 -12.72 -4.23
C VAL A 121 10.15 -12.30 -3.50
N SER A 122 10.40 -11.00 -3.32
CA SER A 122 11.51 -10.50 -2.48
C SER A 122 11.40 -10.97 -1.03
N SER A 123 10.19 -11.02 -0.47
CA SER A 123 9.94 -11.50 0.90
C SER A 123 10.24 -13.00 1.03
N VAL A 124 9.82 -13.80 0.05
CA VAL A 124 10.11 -15.24 0.00
C VAL A 124 11.61 -15.49 -0.23
N TRP A 125 12.24 -14.70 -1.11
CA TRP A 125 13.68 -14.78 -1.36
C TRP A 125 14.49 -14.47 -0.10
N GLY A 126 14.13 -13.38 0.61
CA GLY A 126 14.72 -13.04 1.90
C GLY A 126 14.55 -14.15 2.94
N MET A 127 13.35 -14.73 3.04
CA MET A 127 13.05 -15.86 3.93
C MET A 127 13.99 -17.05 3.63
N VAL A 128 14.09 -17.50 2.37
CA VAL A 128 14.96 -18.61 1.98
C VAL A 128 16.43 -18.33 2.30
N LYS A 129 16.91 -17.10 2.05
CA LYS A 129 18.29 -16.71 2.39
C LYS A 129 18.53 -16.74 3.91
N VAL A 130 17.63 -16.18 4.71
CA VAL A 130 17.72 -16.21 6.18
C VAL A 130 17.77 -17.66 6.68
N SER A 131 16.94 -18.54 6.13
CA SER A 131 16.92 -19.95 6.51
C SER A 131 18.19 -20.68 6.11
N LYS A 132 18.72 -20.45 4.92
CA LYS A 132 20.01 -20.99 4.47
C LYS A 132 21.15 -20.63 5.42
N PHE A 133 21.25 -19.37 5.84
CA PHE A 133 22.27 -18.94 6.80
C PHE A 133 22.04 -19.50 8.20
N THR A 134 20.78 -19.65 8.62
CA THR A 134 20.43 -20.23 9.93
C THR A 134 20.83 -21.70 10.01
N VAL A 135 20.49 -22.50 9.00
CA VAL A 135 20.83 -23.94 8.93
C VAL A 135 22.34 -24.16 8.81
N SER A 136 23.04 -23.28 8.08
CA SER A 136 24.51 -23.35 7.94
C SER A 136 25.29 -22.95 9.20
N GLY A 137 24.61 -22.66 10.32
CA GLY A 137 25.25 -22.23 11.57
C GLY A 137 25.82 -20.80 11.53
N LEU A 138 25.45 -20.00 10.53
CA LEU A 138 25.91 -18.61 10.33
C LEU A 138 24.91 -17.58 10.89
N SER A 139 24.13 -17.98 11.89
CA SER A 139 23.23 -17.12 12.65
C SER A 139 23.96 -15.90 13.23
N PHE A 140 23.25 -14.76 13.31
CA PHE A 140 23.76 -13.47 13.83
C PHE A 140 24.94 -12.84 13.09
N THR A 141 25.40 -13.42 11.98
CA THR A 141 26.37 -12.75 11.12
C THR A 141 25.78 -11.50 10.48
N ILE A 142 26.63 -10.58 10.02
CA ILE A 142 26.20 -9.36 9.32
C ILE A 142 25.33 -9.70 8.11
N LYS A 143 25.68 -10.78 7.38
CA LYS A 143 24.91 -11.27 6.23
C LYS A 143 23.52 -11.76 6.66
N TRP A 144 23.44 -12.52 7.76
CA TRP A 144 22.16 -12.98 8.28
C TRP A 144 21.26 -11.80 8.68
N TRP A 145 21.80 -10.81 9.39
CA TRP A 145 21.08 -9.59 9.75
C TRP A 145 20.64 -8.77 8.54
N SER A 146 21.48 -8.65 7.51
CA SER A 146 21.13 -7.92 6.30
C SER A 146 19.95 -8.58 5.57
N TYR A 147 19.95 -9.91 5.43
CA TYR A 147 18.82 -10.63 4.85
C TYR A 147 17.58 -10.60 5.74
N LEU A 148 17.73 -10.60 7.07
CA LEU A 148 16.61 -10.53 7.99
C LEU A 148 15.89 -9.17 7.92
N PHE A 149 16.63 -8.05 7.98
CA PHE A 149 16.06 -6.71 7.80
C PHE A 149 15.56 -6.48 6.38
N PHE A 150 16.22 -7.04 5.36
CA PHE A 150 15.73 -7.03 3.99
C PHE A 150 14.36 -7.74 3.90
N THR A 151 14.22 -8.92 4.51
CA THR A 151 12.94 -9.66 4.56
C THR A 151 11.87 -8.85 5.24
N GLY A 152 12.15 -8.26 6.42
CA GLY A 152 11.21 -7.37 7.11
C GLY A 152 10.79 -6.17 6.24
N THR A 153 11.75 -5.54 5.57
CA THR A 153 11.48 -4.41 4.66
C THR A 153 10.59 -4.84 3.48
N ALA A 154 10.88 -5.99 2.87
CA ALA A 154 10.07 -6.55 1.78
C ALA A 154 8.64 -6.87 2.25
N LEU A 155 8.46 -7.43 3.45
CA LEU A 155 7.14 -7.70 4.04
C LEU A 155 6.35 -6.41 4.27
N ALA A 156 7.01 -5.38 4.82
CA ALA A 156 6.41 -4.06 5.01
C ALA A 156 5.93 -3.47 3.69
N CYS A 157 6.81 -3.47 2.68
CA CYS A 157 6.50 -3.00 1.34
C CYS A 157 5.33 -3.79 0.72
N THR A 158 5.29 -5.11 0.91
CA THR A 158 4.22 -5.96 0.39
C THR A 158 2.85 -5.56 0.96
N ILE A 159 2.73 -5.47 2.29
CA ILE A 159 1.48 -5.03 2.94
C ILE A 159 1.12 -3.60 2.51
N SER A 160 2.12 -2.72 2.42
CA SER A 160 1.91 -1.32 2.04
C SER A 160 1.60 -1.09 0.56
N VAL A 161 1.61 -2.13 -0.28
CA VAL A 161 1.07 -2.09 -1.64
C VAL A 161 -0.38 -2.58 -1.66
N LYS A 162 -0.66 -3.75 -1.09
CA LYS A 162 -2.01 -4.36 -1.09
C LYS A 162 -2.14 -5.33 0.09
N PHE A 163 -3.31 -5.35 0.74
CA PHE A 163 -3.54 -6.24 1.89
C PHE A 163 -3.52 -7.75 1.56
N VAL A 164 -3.58 -8.12 0.28
CA VAL A 164 -3.31 -9.50 -0.17
C VAL A 164 -1.91 -9.95 0.28
N GLY A 165 -0.97 -9.01 0.48
CA GLY A 165 0.35 -9.26 1.06
C GLY A 165 0.35 -9.94 2.43
N LEU A 166 -0.75 -9.88 3.19
CA LEU A 166 -0.89 -10.58 4.47
C LEU A 166 -0.70 -12.10 4.33
N PHE A 167 -1.01 -12.71 3.18
CA PHE A 167 -0.78 -14.13 2.96
C PHE A 167 0.71 -14.48 2.93
N VAL A 168 1.56 -13.60 2.38
CA VAL A 168 3.01 -13.80 2.38
C VAL A 168 3.59 -13.55 3.77
N VAL A 169 3.05 -12.59 4.52
CA VAL A 169 3.41 -12.41 5.94
C VAL A 169 3.08 -13.65 6.74
N LEU A 170 1.91 -14.26 6.51
CA LEU A 170 1.54 -15.51 7.16
C LEU A 170 2.49 -16.65 6.77
N LEU A 171 2.84 -16.78 5.48
CA LEU A 171 3.79 -17.79 5.02
C LEU A 171 5.16 -17.64 5.71
N VAL A 172 5.73 -16.44 5.71
CA VAL A 172 7.03 -16.17 6.36
C VAL A 172 6.94 -16.34 7.88
N GLY A 173 5.80 -15.98 8.49
CA GLY A 173 5.54 -16.19 9.91
C GLY A 173 5.48 -17.67 10.28
N LEU A 174 4.73 -18.48 9.53
CA LEU A 174 4.65 -19.92 9.74
C LEU A 174 6.01 -20.60 9.52
N HIS A 175 6.74 -20.21 8.48
CA HIS A 175 8.10 -20.71 8.24
C HIS A 175 9.04 -20.35 9.40
N THR A 176 8.96 -19.11 9.90
CA THR A 176 9.76 -18.65 11.04
C THR A 176 9.45 -19.44 12.31
N ILE A 177 8.17 -19.72 12.58
CA ILE A 177 7.75 -20.54 13.72
C ILE A 177 8.31 -21.96 13.58
N TYR A 178 8.23 -22.54 12.38
CA TYR A 178 8.80 -23.86 12.09
C TYR A 178 10.32 -23.89 12.32
N GLU A 179 11.08 -22.90 11.85
CA GLU A 179 12.52 -22.84 12.09
C GLU A 179 12.86 -22.69 13.57
N ILE A 180 12.14 -21.83 14.31
CA ILE A 180 12.34 -21.67 15.75
C ILE A 180 12.03 -22.99 16.48
N TRP A 181 11.02 -23.72 16.04
CA TRP A 181 10.68 -25.05 16.57
C TRP A 181 11.82 -26.05 16.33
N CYS A 182 12.40 -26.08 15.13
CA CYS A 182 13.57 -26.91 14.83
C CYS A 182 14.79 -26.55 15.68
N ILE A 183 15.06 -25.25 15.89
CA ILE A 183 16.16 -24.78 16.75
C ILE A 183 15.92 -25.16 18.22
N LEU A 184 14.68 -25.09 18.70
CA LEU A 184 14.33 -25.52 20.05
C LEU A 184 14.49 -27.03 20.26
N GLY A 185 14.21 -27.83 19.22
CA GLY A 185 14.38 -29.28 19.24
C GLY A 185 15.84 -29.76 19.16
N ASP A 186 16.76 -28.86 18.81
CA ASP A 186 18.20 -29.14 18.72
C ASP A 186 18.84 -29.13 20.13
N LEU A 187 19.00 -30.32 20.71
CA LEU A 187 19.52 -30.52 22.07
C LEU A 187 21.01 -30.13 22.22
N GLU A 188 21.72 -29.90 21.12
CA GLU A 188 23.12 -29.43 21.16
C GLU A 188 23.21 -27.93 21.52
N LYS A 189 22.10 -27.18 21.32
CA LYS A 189 22.08 -25.72 21.50
C LYS A 189 21.44 -25.33 22.84
N PRO A 190 21.97 -24.30 23.52
CA PRO A 190 21.36 -23.79 24.73
C PRO A 190 20.03 -23.10 24.41
N ILE A 191 19.06 -23.18 25.32
CA ILE A 191 17.74 -22.51 25.21
C ILE A 191 17.87 -21.00 24.94
N LYS A 192 18.96 -20.39 25.43
CA LYS A 192 19.29 -18.98 25.18
C LYS A 192 19.38 -18.64 23.69
N GLU A 193 19.85 -19.56 22.86
CA GLU A 193 19.93 -19.40 21.41
C GLU A 193 18.53 -19.21 20.82
N THR A 194 17.58 -20.06 21.21
CA THR A 194 16.17 -19.95 20.79
C THR A 194 15.57 -18.62 21.22
N LEU A 195 15.81 -18.17 22.45
CA LEU A 195 15.32 -16.87 22.93
C LEU A 195 15.91 -15.70 22.14
N ASN A 196 17.20 -15.75 21.82
CA ASN A 196 17.86 -14.74 20.99
C ASN A 196 17.26 -14.71 19.57
N GLN A 197 17.01 -15.88 18.97
CA GLN A 197 16.40 -16.01 17.65
C GLN A 197 14.98 -15.44 17.64
N ILE A 198 14.16 -15.75 18.65
CA ILE A 198 12.82 -15.18 18.83
C ILE A 198 12.92 -13.65 18.93
N GLY A 199 13.83 -13.13 19.75
CA GLY A 199 14.02 -11.68 19.93
C GLY A 199 14.41 -10.99 18.63
N CYS A 200 15.45 -11.46 17.94
CA CYS A 200 15.95 -10.87 16.70
C CYS A 200 14.89 -10.91 15.59
N ARG A 201 14.23 -12.06 15.40
CA ARG A 201 13.20 -12.23 14.37
C ARG A 201 11.95 -11.40 14.71
N SER A 202 11.56 -11.25 15.97
CA SER A 202 10.45 -10.36 16.37
C SER A 202 10.74 -8.90 16.08
N VAL A 203 11.97 -8.42 16.36
CA VAL A 203 12.36 -7.04 16.04
C VAL A 203 12.33 -6.80 14.54
N ALA A 204 12.96 -7.67 13.75
CA ALA A 204 13.12 -7.45 12.32
C ALA A 204 11.90 -7.81 11.46
N LEU A 205 11.07 -8.77 11.86
CA LEU A 205 9.91 -9.25 11.10
C LEU A 205 8.56 -8.75 11.63
N ILE A 206 8.51 -8.10 12.80
CA ILE A 206 7.26 -7.54 13.37
C ILE A 206 7.42 -6.03 13.64
N ILE A 207 8.35 -5.64 14.51
CA ILE A 207 8.48 -4.23 14.93
C ILE A 207 8.92 -3.35 13.75
N TRP A 208 9.94 -3.80 13.02
CA TRP A 208 10.48 -3.07 11.86
C TRP A 208 9.45 -2.89 10.73
N PRO A 209 8.69 -3.92 10.30
CA PRO A 209 7.65 -3.74 9.28
C PRO A 209 6.50 -2.83 9.73
N ILE A 210 6.09 -2.89 10.99
CA ILE A 210 5.07 -1.98 11.55
C ILE A 210 5.59 -0.53 11.47
N PHE A 211 6.83 -0.30 11.88
CA PHE A 211 7.46 1.02 11.79
C PHE A 211 7.45 1.55 10.34
N LEU A 212 7.93 0.76 9.38
CA LEU A 212 7.94 1.15 7.96
C LEU A 212 6.53 1.41 7.41
N TYR A 213 5.55 0.57 7.74
CA TYR A 213 4.16 0.76 7.35
C TYR A 213 3.63 2.11 7.81
N LEU A 214 3.85 2.47 9.08
CA LEU A 214 3.48 3.78 9.64
C LEU A 214 4.22 4.93 8.94
N THR A 215 5.52 4.76 8.66
CA THR A 215 6.31 5.75 7.91
C THR A 215 5.75 5.98 6.50
N PHE A 216 5.34 4.94 5.78
CA PHE A 216 4.75 5.11 4.45
C PHE A 216 3.40 5.85 4.50
N PHE A 217 2.56 5.59 5.49
CA PHE A 217 1.34 6.37 5.71
C PHE A 217 1.62 7.81 6.11
N TYR A 218 2.63 8.04 6.93
CA TYR A 218 3.08 9.39 7.28
C TYR A 218 3.53 10.17 6.03
N ILE A 219 4.32 9.55 5.15
CA ILE A 219 4.74 10.14 3.87
C ILE A 219 3.52 10.42 2.99
N HIS A 220 2.61 9.46 2.84
CA HIS A 220 1.39 9.60 2.05
C HIS A 220 0.56 10.82 2.48
N LEU A 221 0.29 10.95 3.78
CA LEU A 221 -0.51 12.06 4.32
C LEU A 221 0.20 13.42 4.24
N ASN A 222 1.54 13.43 4.27
CA ASN A 222 2.32 14.68 4.11
C ASN A 222 2.40 15.13 2.64
N ILE A 223 2.48 14.20 1.69
CA ILE A 223 2.50 14.53 0.27
C ILE A 223 1.13 15.06 -0.17
N LEU A 224 0.04 14.41 0.24
CA LEU A 224 -1.33 14.77 -0.14
C LEU A 224 -1.91 15.88 0.75
N ASN A 225 -1.42 17.10 0.57
CA ASN A 225 -1.77 18.25 1.41
C ASN A 225 -2.82 19.20 0.81
N HIS A 226 -3.33 18.95 -0.41
CA HIS A 226 -4.42 19.71 -1.03
C HIS A 226 -5.75 18.96 -0.94
N SER A 227 -6.86 19.70 -0.90
CA SER A 227 -8.22 19.14 -0.95
C SER A 227 -8.46 18.41 -2.28
N GLY A 228 -9.27 17.36 -2.24
CA GLY A 228 -9.64 16.55 -3.40
C GLY A 228 -10.82 15.65 -3.06
N ASN A 229 -11.33 14.91 -4.05
CA ASN A 229 -12.62 14.20 -3.97
C ASN A 229 -12.76 13.18 -2.82
N GLY A 230 -11.66 12.78 -2.17
CA GLY A 230 -11.65 11.85 -1.05
C GLY A 230 -11.73 12.48 0.34
N ASP A 231 -11.63 13.81 0.46
CA ASP A 231 -11.54 14.48 1.76
C ASP A 231 -12.85 14.40 2.58
N GLY A 232 -14.00 14.33 1.91
CA GLY A 232 -15.35 14.23 2.50
C GLY A 232 -15.57 13.03 3.42
N PHE A 233 -14.75 11.98 3.30
CA PHE A 233 -14.83 10.78 4.14
C PHE A 233 -14.10 10.92 5.48
N TYR A 234 -13.29 11.96 5.64
CA TYR A 234 -12.48 12.19 6.83
C TYR A 234 -13.13 13.16 7.82
N SER A 235 -12.58 13.20 9.03
CA SER A 235 -13.04 14.13 10.07
C SER A 235 -12.82 15.59 9.66
N SER A 236 -13.65 16.49 10.17
CA SER A 236 -13.50 17.93 9.91
C SER A 236 -12.15 18.48 10.38
N ALA A 237 -11.56 17.88 11.41
CA ALA A 237 -10.22 18.24 11.90
C ALA A 237 -9.09 17.83 10.95
N PHE A 238 -9.30 16.78 10.14
CA PHE A 238 -8.37 16.42 9.07
C PHE A 238 -8.58 17.33 7.85
N GLN A 239 -9.84 17.54 7.46
CA GLN A 239 -10.21 18.42 6.34
C GLN A 239 -9.67 19.85 6.51
N SER A 240 -9.67 20.39 7.73
CA SER A 240 -9.13 21.73 8.01
C SER A 240 -7.61 21.86 7.82
N ARG A 241 -6.87 20.75 7.70
CA ARG A 241 -5.44 20.75 7.38
C ARG A 241 -5.14 20.76 5.88
N LEU A 242 -6.13 20.46 5.04
CA LEU A 242 -5.96 20.36 3.58
C LEU A 242 -6.11 21.72 2.92
N ILE A 243 -5.09 22.14 2.16
CA ILE A 243 -5.07 23.39 1.41
C ILE A 243 -6.20 23.37 0.37
N GLY A 244 -7.02 24.41 0.34
CA GLY A 244 -8.14 24.54 -0.59
C GLY A 244 -9.46 23.90 -0.12
N ASN A 245 -9.49 23.29 1.07
CA ASN A 245 -10.76 22.87 1.69
C ASN A 245 -11.48 24.10 2.28
N SER A 246 -12.82 24.10 2.33
CA SER A 246 -13.61 25.19 2.91
C SER A 246 -13.36 25.40 4.41
N LEU A 247 -12.89 24.37 5.11
CA LEU A 247 -12.52 24.41 6.52
C LEU A 247 -11.05 24.79 6.75
N TYR A 248 -10.27 24.97 5.67
CA TYR A 248 -8.85 25.32 5.77
C TYR A 248 -8.70 26.70 6.38
N ASN A 249 -8.02 26.76 7.53
CA ASN A 249 -7.82 27.99 8.29
C ASN A 249 -9.12 28.72 8.69
N ALA A 250 -10.25 27.99 8.76
CA ALA A 250 -11.52 28.57 9.16
C ALA A 250 -11.53 28.88 10.66
N SER A 251 -11.75 30.14 11.02
CA SER A 251 -11.98 30.54 12.42
C SER A 251 -13.42 30.24 12.81
N MET A 252 -13.63 29.33 13.75
CA MET A 252 -14.96 29.05 14.33
C MET A 252 -15.00 29.45 15.81
N PRO A 253 -16.09 30.06 16.28
CA PRO A 253 -16.25 30.40 17.69
C PRO A 253 -16.25 29.13 18.55
N ARG A 254 -15.48 29.15 19.65
CA ARG A 254 -15.34 28.00 20.57
C ARG A 254 -16.66 27.65 21.25
N ASN A 255 -17.45 28.67 21.60
CA ASN A 255 -18.72 28.53 22.29
C ASN A 255 -19.84 29.02 21.36
N VAL A 256 -20.97 28.30 21.38
CA VAL A 256 -22.17 28.64 20.64
C VAL A 256 -23.20 29.22 21.62
N ALA A 257 -23.79 30.37 21.30
CA ALA A 257 -24.85 31.00 22.08
C ALA A 257 -26.23 30.74 21.46
N PHE A 258 -27.30 30.91 22.24
CA PHE A 258 -28.65 30.85 21.72
C PHE A 258 -28.85 31.87 20.58
N GLY A 259 -29.50 31.44 19.48
CA GLY A 259 -29.67 32.25 18.27
C GLY A 259 -28.50 32.20 17.28
N SER A 260 -27.41 31.48 17.58
CA SER A 260 -26.30 31.31 16.65
C SER A 260 -26.69 30.42 15.45
N MET A 261 -26.29 30.83 14.25
CA MET A 261 -26.43 30.01 13.05
C MET A 261 -25.30 28.97 13.00
N VAL A 262 -25.67 27.68 13.05
CA VAL A 262 -24.71 26.57 13.09
C VAL A 262 -24.98 25.54 12.00
N SER A 263 -23.92 24.87 11.57
CA SER A 263 -24.01 23.68 10.71
C SER A 263 -23.62 22.45 11.53
N ILE A 264 -24.56 21.52 11.70
CA ILE A 264 -24.36 20.31 12.52
C ILE A 264 -23.88 19.18 11.62
N LYS A 265 -22.73 18.57 11.93
CA LYS A 265 -22.19 17.40 11.24
C LYS A 265 -22.25 16.17 12.13
N ASN A 266 -22.67 15.04 11.58
CA ASN A 266 -22.62 13.77 12.30
C ASN A 266 -21.16 13.37 12.56
N HIS A 267 -20.85 13.00 13.81
CA HIS A 267 -19.50 12.61 14.23
C HIS A 267 -19.01 11.29 13.58
N LYS A 268 -19.93 10.40 13.17
CA LYS A 268 -19.54 9.13 12.53
C LYS A 268 -18.76 9.38 11.23
N THR A 269 -17.78 8.52 10.94
CA THR A 269 -16.95 8.59 9.72
C THR A 269 -17.82 8.62 8.46
N GLY A 270 -17.56 9.57 7.56
CA GLY A 270 -18.40 9.80 6.38
C GLY A 270 -19.80 10.36 6.68
N GLY A 271 -20.04 10.85 7.89
CA GLY A 271 -21.29 11.47 8.32
C GLY A 271 -21.56 12.78 7.59
N GLY A 272 -22.79 12.95 7.12
CA GLY A 272 -23.27 14.17 6.48
C GLY A 272 -23.61 15.28 7.48
N TYR A 273 -23.81 16.47 6.93
CA TYR A 273 -24.39 17.63 7.60
C TYR A 273 -25.90 17.53 7.64
N LEU A 274 -26.50 18.00 8.73
CA LEU A 274 -27.94 18.17 8.84
C LEU A 274 -28.40 19.17 7.76
N HIS A 275 -29.24 18.70 6.85
CA HIS A 275 -29.67 19.46 5.68
C HIS A 275 -31.18 19.36 5.49
N SER A 276 -31.82 20.48 5.17
CA SER A 276 -33.23 20.57 4.86
C SER A 276 -33.39 21.33 3.54
N HIS A 277 -34.29 20.87 2.67
CA HIS A 277 -34.54 21.46 1.36
C HIS A 277 -36.03 21.44 1.03
N LEU A 278 -36.47 22.19 0.00
CA LEU A 278 -37.89 22.40 -0.33
C LEU A 278 -38.53 21.21 -1.08
N HIS A 279 -38.31 20.00 -0.60
CA HIS A 279 -39.02 18.81 -1.05
C HIS A 279 -39.76 18.15 0.12
N LEU A 280 -40.92 17.58 -0.18
CA LEU A 280 -41.74 16.85 0.77
C LEU A 280 -41.51 15.35 0.67
N TYR A 281 -41.77 14.60 1.73
CA TYR A 281 -41.77 13.14 1.65
C TYR A 281 -42.80 12.63 0.62
N PRO A 282 -42.47 11.57 -0.14
CA PRO A 282 -43.37 11.02 -1.15
C PRO A 282 -44.66 10.47 -0.52
N LYS A 283 -45.75 10.51 -1.30
CA LYS A 283 -47.05 9.97 -0.88
C LYS A 283 -46.90 8.49 -0.49
N GLY A 284 -47.44 8.11 0.66
CA GLY A 284 -47.46 6.72 1.16
C GLY A 284 -46.39 6.37 2.21
N VAL A 285 -45.42 7.24 2.48
CA VAL A 285 -44.35 6.99 3.49
C VAL A 285 -44.61 7.74 4.81
N GLY A 286 -45.65 8.56 4.88
CA GLY A 286 -46.03 9.30 6.09
C GLY A 286 -46.69 10.65 5.78
N SER A 287 -46.54 11.61 6.68
CA SER A 287 -46.97 12.99 6.50
C SER A 287 -46.15 13.69 5.41
N GLN A 288 -46.79 14.52 4.59
CA GLN A 288 -46.14 15.33 3.54
C GLN A 288 -45.39 16.52 4.15
N GLN A 289 -44.43 16.24 5.03
CA GLN A 289 -43.57 17.21 5.68
C GLN A 289 -42.27 17.42 4.91
N GLN A 290 -41.56 18.50 5.23
CA GLN A 290 -40.27 18.83 4.65
C GLN A 290 -39.22 17.76 4.96
N GLN A 291 -38.43 17.41 3.95
CA GLN A 291 -37.36 16.43 4.11
C GLN A 291 -36.17 17.01 4.88
N VAL A 292 -35.78 16.32 5.94
CA VAL A 292 -34.56 16.59 6.72
C VAL A 292 -33.65 15.38 6.57
N ILE A 293 -32.49 15.58 5.94
CA ILE A 293 -31.56 14.52 5.54
C ILE A 293 -30.14 14.84 5.99
N ALA A 294 -29.27 13.83 5.94
CA ALA A 294 -27.83 14.03 6.09
C ALA A 294 -27.17 14.19 4.71
N ASN A 295 -26.67 15.38 4.37
CA ASN A 295 -26.02 15.67 3.09
C ASN A 295 -24.49 15.78 3.26
N LYS A 296 -23.71 15.16 2.38
CA LYS A 296 -22.24 15.15 2.47
C LYS A 296 -21.55 16.40 1.92
N ASN A 297 -22.24 17.17 1.07
CA ASN A 297 -21.67 18.38 0.47
C ASN A 297 -22.34 19.63 1.04
N THR A 298 -21.53 20.55 1.58
CA THR A 298 -21.96 21.88 2.04
C THR A 298 -21.77 22.94 0.96
N LYS A 299 -21.95 22.60 -0.33
CA LYS A 299 -22.17 23.64 -1.32
C LYS A 299 -23.61 24.12 -1.14
N ILE A 300 -23.76 25.05 -0.20
CA ILE A 300 -24.90 25.97 -0.13
C ILE A 300 -24.72 26.97 -1.27
#